data_AF-A0A7C6XZ78-F1
#
_entry.id   AF-A0A7C6XZ78-F1
#
_cell.length_a   1.000
_cell.length_b   1.000
_cell.length_c   1.000
_cell.angle_alpha   90.00
_cell.angle_beta   90.00
_cell.angle_gamma   90.00
#
_symmetry.space_group_name_H-M   'P 1'
#
loop_
_entity.id
_entity.type
_entity.pdbx_description
1 polymer ?
#
loop_
_entity_poly.entity_id
_entity_poly.type
_entity_poly.pdbx_seq_one_letter_code
_entity_poly.pdbx_strand_id
1 'polypeptide(L)'
;MINIIKKTGWFIKQEWKTYVMMFIYLIMIAVLALTPAYILGISIDIIVSKGLNWVRLAVIVGTLTLVPIIRYLTSYIYNYTSSKTAQKLSFEFRKIYLKKLFEMDAEFYERFQKGDLISRATADLDMITMAATSVLEGIIFNIGIIIFAIGVMAFTISWELTLISVTVM
;
A
#
# COMPACT_ATOMS: atom_id res chain seq x y z
N MET A 1 -9.13 -8.58 -15.27
CA MET A 1 -8.12 -8.16 -14.27
C MET A 1 -7.00 -9.19 -14.10
N ILE A 2 -7.28 -10.49 -13.90
CA ILE A 2 -6.26 -11.56 -13.75
C ILE A 2 -5.24 -11.60 -14.91
N ASN A 3 -5.67 -11.32 -16.15
CA ASN A 3 -4.76 -11.24 -17.31
C ASN A 3 -3.74 -10.10 -17.25
N ILE A 4 -4.03 -9.00 -16.54
CA ILE A 4 -3.10 -7.88 -16.39
C ILE A 4 -1.97 -8.30 -15.43
N ILE A 5 -2.33 -8.87 -14.28
CA ILE A 5 -1.38 -9.38 -13.28
C ILE A 5 -0.46 -10.44 -13.88
N LYS A 6 -1.01 -11.35 -14.70
CA LYS A 6 -0.22 -12.40 -15.37
C LYS A 6 0.77 -11.81 -16.38
N LYS A 7 0.40 -10.73 -17.09
CA LYS A 7 1.26 -10.02 -18.04
C LYS A 7 2.31 -9.12 -17.36
N THR A 8 2.03 -8.59 -16.18
CA THR A 8 3.00 -7.82 -15.38
C THR A 8 3.87 -8.68 -14.47
N GLY A 9 3.60 -9.99 -14.38
CA GLY A 9 4.36 -10.93 -13.54
C GLY A 9 5.87 -10.96 -13.79
N TRP A 10 6.32 -10.67 -15.02
CA TRP A 10 7.75 -10.56 -15.33
C TRP A 10 8.43 -9.42 -14.57
N PHE A 11 7.76 -8.28 -14.45
CA PHE A 11 8.24 -7.09 -13.74
C PHE A 11 8.21 -7.29 -12.22
N ILE A 12 7.18 -7.97 -11.71
CA ILE A 12 7.12 -8.35 -10.27
C ILE A 12 8.31 -9.25 -9.90
N LYS A 13 8.66 -10.20 -10.77
CA LYS A 13 9.84 -11.06 -10.57
C LYS A 13 11.15 -10.26 -10.62
N GLN A 14 11.23 -9.24 -11.45
CA GLN A 14 12.40 -8.36 -11.55
C GLN A 14 12.58 -7.48 -10.29
N GLU A 15 11.48 -6.94 -9.76
CA GLU A 15 11.47 -6.00 -8.63
C GLU A 15 11.05 -6.64 -7.29
N TRP A 16 11.19 -7.96 -7.14
CA TRP A 16 10.67 -8.70 -5.99
C TRP A 16 11.13 -8.16 -4.63
N LYS A 17 12.37 -7.65 -4.54
CA LYS A 17 12.93 -7.04 -3.33
C LYS A 17 12.16 -5.81 -2.90
N THR A 18 11.78 -4.96 -3.86
CA THR A 18 11.00 -3.75 -3.64
C THR A 18 9.61 -4.10 -3.13
N TYR A 19 8.96 -5.11 -3.72
CA TYR A 19 7.66 -5.61 -3.25
C TYR A 19 7.73 -6.22 -1.83
N VAL A 20 8.78 -6.97 -1.50
CA VAL A 20 8.99 -7.51 -0.14
C VAL A 20 9.21 -6.37 0.86
N MET A 21 10.01 -5.37 0.52
CA MET A 21 10.23 -4.19 1.36
C MET A 21 8.93 -3.41 1.59
N MET A 22 8.11 -3.22 0.55
CA MET A 22 6.79 -2.60 0.66
C MET A 22 5.85 -3.41 1.58
N PHE A 23 5.89 -4.74 1.49
CA PHE A 23 5.11 -5.62 2.38
C PHE A 23 5.53 -5.48 3.85
N ILE A 24 6.82 -5.37 4.14
CA ILE A 24 7.33 -5.13 5.50
C ILE A 24 6.85 -3.77 6.03
N TYR A 25 6.93 -2.72 5.22
CA TYR A 25 6.42 -1.40 5.61
C TYR A 25 4.93 -1.41 5.88
N LEU A 26 4.17 -2.19 5.12
CA LEU A 26 2.73 -2.33 5.29
C LEU A 26 2.38 -2.98 6.63
N ILE A 27 3.09 -4.06 7.00
CA ILE A 27 2.97 -4.68 8.32
C ILE A 27 3.27 -3.65 9.42
N MET A 28 4.36 -2.89 9.27
CA MET A 28 4.74 -1.85 10.24
C MET A 28 3.65 -0.76 10.36
N ILE A 29 3.07 -0.31 9.25
CA ILE A 29 1.97 0.66 9.23
C ILE A 29 0.74 0.10 9.94
N ALA A 30 0.41 -1.18 9.73
CA ALA A 30 -0.74 -1.84 10.36
C ALA A 30 -0.57 -1.91 11.88
N VAL A 31 0.60 -2.31 12.38
CA VAL A 31 0.91 -2.32 13.83
C VAL A 31 0.82 -0.92 14.43
N LEU A 32 1.41 0.07 13.76
CA LEU A 32 1.38 1.46 14.21
C LEU A 32 -0.04 2.07 14.18
N ALA A 33 -0.94 1.56 13.34
CA ALA A 33 -2.33 2.01 13.29
C ALA A 33 -3.14 1.54 14.52
N LEU A 34 -2.78 0.40 15.12
CA LEU A 34 -3.47 -0.16 16.29
C LEU A 34 -2.91 0.35 17.62
N THR A 35 -1.66 0.81 17.60
CA THR A 35 -0.94 1.28 18.79
C THR A 35 -1.68 2.37 19.57
N PRO A 36 -2.27 3.41 18.93
CA PRO A 36 -3.03 4.44 19.65
C PRO A 36 -4.26 3.88 20.37
N ALA A 37 -4.99 2.94 19.76
CA ALA A 37 -6.16 2.33 20.38
C ALA A 37 -5.80 1.52 21.63
N TYR A 38 -4.69 0.76 21.56
CA TYR A 38 -4.17 0.02 22.71
C TYR A 38 -3.71 0.95 23.84
N ILE A 39 -2.98 2.03 23.52
CA ILE A 39 -2.56 3.03 24.50
C ILE A 39 -3.76 3.73 25.14
N LEU A 40 -4.79 4.06 24.36
CA LEU A 40 -6.02 4.66 24.87
C LEU A 40 -6.73 3.72 25.86
N GLY A 41 -6.80 2.42 25.59
CA GLY A 41 -7.36 1.43 26.52
C GLY A 41 -6.64 1.44 27.87
N ILE A 42 -5.31 1.32 27.85
CA ILE A 42 -4.49 1.40 29.07
C ILE A 42 -4.66 2.74 29.79
N SER A 43 -4.78 3.83 29.03
CA SER A 43 -4.96 5.18 29.60
C SER A 43 -6.27 5.27 30.39
N ILE A 44 -7.36 4.70 29.85
CA ILE A 44 -8.66 4.64 30.54
C ILE A 44 -8.53 3.82 31.83
N ASP A 45 -7.91 2.65 31.79
CA ASP A 45 -7.73 1.78 32.97
C ASP A 45 -6.91 2.45 34.08
N ILE A 46 -5.86 3.20 33.71
CA ILE A 46 -5.03 3.95 34.68
C ILE A 46 -5.83 5.10 35.33
N ILE A 47 -6.70 5.77 34.57
CA ILE A 47 -7.57 6.84 35.08
C ILE A 47 -8.62 6.26 36.04
N VAL A 48 -9.26 5.16 35.64
CA VAL A 48 -10.30 4.48 36.45
C VAL A 48 -9.72 3.92 37.74
N SER A 49 -8.52 3.35 37.70
CA SER A 49 -7.82 2.82 38.88
C SER A 49 -7.25 3.90 39.83
N LYS A 50 -7.46 5.20 39.53
CA LYS A 50 -6.92 6.36 40.27
C LYS A 50 -5.40 6.33 40.45
N GLY A 51 -4.67 5.56 39.63
CA GLY A 51 -3.21 5.39 39.68
C GLY A 51 -2.43 6.37 38.80
N LEU A 52 -3.01 7.56 38.54
CA LEU A 52 -2.47 8.55 37.62
C LEU A 52 -1.29 9.27 38.27
N ASN A 53 -0.10 9.11 37.68
CA ASN A 53 1.12 9.82 38.07
C ASN A 53 1.56 10.73 36.91
N TRP A 54 2.18 11.86 37.20
CA TRP A 54 2.68 12.81 36.20
C TRP A 54 3.63 12.11 35.20
N VAL A 55 4.49 11.22 35.68
CA VAL A 55 5.38 10.45 34.79
C VAL A 55 4.60 9.59 33.80
N ARG A 56 3.53 8.92 34.23
CA ARG A 56 2.68 8.08 33.36
C ARG A 56 1.91 8.92 32.34
N LEU A 57 1.41 10.08 32.76
CA LEU A 57 0.68 11.00 31.88
C LEU A 57 1.62 11.55 30.79
N ALA A 58 2.84 11.93 31.14
CA ALA A 58 3.84 12.37 30.17
C ALA A 58 4.21 11.27 29.15
N VAL A 59 4.34 10.02 29.60
CA VAL A 59 4.60 8.87 28.71
C VAL A 59 3.43 8.62 27.75
N ILE A 60 2.18 8.66 28.24
CA ILE A 60 0.98 8.48 27.41
C ILE A 60 0.89 9.56 26.33
N VAL A 61 1.01 10.84 26.72
CA VAL A 61 0.93 11.96 25.77
C VAL A 61 2.10 11.93 24.78
N GLY A 62 3.31 11.64 25.26
CA GLY A 62 4.50 11.52 24.42
C GLY A 62 4.36 10.41 23.38
N THR A 63 3.89 9.22 23.79
CA THR A 63 3.68 8.09 22.87
C THR A 63 2.53 8.35 21.89
N LEU A 64 1.40 8.92 22.34
CA LEU A 64 0.28 9.29 21.46
C LEU A 64 0.66 10.37 20.43
N THR A 65 1.68 11.18 20.71
CA THR A 65 2.20 12.16 19.74
C THR A 65 3.23 11.56 18.81
N LEU A 66 4.16 10.74 19.33
CA LEU A 66 5.26 10.17 18.55
C LEU A 66 4.80 9.07 17.58
N VAL A 67 3.86 8.21 17.99
CA VAL A 67 3.40 7.07 17.18
C VAL A 67 2.79 7.51 15.84
N PRO A 68 1.89 8.50 15.77
CA PRO A 68 1.37 9.02 14.50
C PRO A 68 2.45 9.62 13.61
N ILE A 69 3.47 10.28 14.17
CA ILE A 69 4.58 10.85 13.41
C ILE A 69 5.40 9.74 12.74
N ILE A 70 5.75 8.70 13.49
CA ILE A 70 6.48 7.54 12.95
C ILE A 70 5.62 6.85 11.88
N ARG A 71 4.32 6.65 12.14
CA ARG A 71 3.39 6.08 11.17
C ARG A 71 3.33 6.90 9.89
N TYR A 72 3.31 8.23 9.99
CA TYR A 72 3.31 9.13 8.85
C TYR A 72 4.59 8.97 8.01
N LEU A 73 5.76 8.96 8.65
CA LEU A 73 7.04 8.76 7.96
C LEU A 73 7.09 7.41 7.24
N THR A 74 6.68 6.32 7.91
CA THR A 74 6.62 4.99 7.29
C THR A 74 5.65 4.95 6.11
N SER A 75 4.47 5.57 6.27
CA SER A 75 3.47 5.69 5.20
C SER A 75 4.00 6.49 4.02
N TYR A 76 4.75 7.57 4.27
CA TYR A 76 5.37 8.36 3.23
C TYR A 76 6.39 7.55 2.43
N ILE A 77 7.27 6.80 3.11
CA ILE A 77 8.28 5.94 2.45
C ILE A 77 7.59 4.86 1.61
N TYR A 78 6.52 4.24 2.14
CA TYR A 78 5.71 3.27 1.41
C TYR A 78 5.14 3.89 0.13
N ASN A 79 4.39 4.99 0.24
CA ASN A 79 3.74 5.65 -0.91
C ASN A 79 4.75 6.14 -1.95
N TYR A 80 5.90 6.66 -1.52
CA TYR A 80 6.98 7.07 -2.42
C TYR A 80 7.57 5.87 -3.19
N THR A 81 7.85 4.77 -2.48
CA THR A 81 8.39 3.54 -3.09
C THR A 81 7.39 2.91 -4.05
N SER A 82 6.10 2.90 -3.67
CA SER A 82 4.97 2.53 -4.52
C SER A 82 4.95 3.32 -5.82
N SER A 83 4.91 4.64 -5.71
CA SER A 83 4.81 5.56 -6.86
C SER A 83 6.03 5.43 -7.77
N LYS A 84 7.23 5.32 -7.19
CA LYS A 84 8.47 5.08 -7.94
C LYS A 84 8.43 3.77 -8.72
N THR A 85 7.91 2.71 -8.11
CA THR A 85 7.78 1.39 -8.74
C THR A 85 6.75 1.42 -9.88
N ALA A 86 5.61 2.09 -9.67
CA ALA A 86 4.60 2.33 -10.70
C ALA A 86 5.20 3.06 -11.90
N GLN A 87 5.96 4.13 -11.66
CA GLN A 87 6.58 4.89 -12.76
C GLN A 87 7.66 4.11 -13.49
N LYS A 88 8.43 3.28 -12.79
CA LYS A 88 9.38 2.37 -13.43
C LYS A 88 8.68 1.37 -14.36
N LEU A 89 7.53 0.84 -13.95
CA LEU A 89 6.72 -0.04 -14.80
C LEU A 89 6.19 0.70 -16.04
N SER A 90 5.66 1.92 -15.88
CA SER A 90 5.20 2.75 -17.01
C SER A 90 6.34 3.01 -18.00
N PHE A 91 7.54 3.32 -17.49
CA PHE A 91 8.73 3.54 -18.32
C PHE A 91 9.10 2.31 -19.16
N GLU A 92 9.14 1.12 -18.55
CA GLU A 92 9.44 -0.12 -19.29
C GLU A 92 8.37 -0.43 -20.35
N PHE A 93 7.09 -0.21 -20.04
CA PHE A 93 6.03 -0.39 -21.03
C PHE A 93 6.12 0.59 -22.19
N ARG A 94 6.42 1.87 -21.91
CA ARG A 94 6.65 2.88 -22.95
C ARG A 94 7.83 2.50 -23.83
N LYS A 95 8.92 2.02 -23.25
CA LYS A 95 10.09 1.55 -23.99
C LYS A 95 9.75 0.39 -24.92
N ILE A 96 9.01 -0.60 -24.45
CA ILE A 96 8.56 -1.75 -25.26
C ILE A 96 7.63 -1.29 -26.39
N TYR A 97 6.67 -0.41 -26.07
CA TYR A 97 5.73 0.13 -27.05
C TYR A 97 6.43 0.92 -28.15
N LEU A 98 7.31 1.87 -27.79
CA LEU A 98 8.04 2.69 -28.74
C LEU A 98 8.98 1.86 -29.60
N LYS A 99 9.67 0.87 -29.02
CA LYS A 99 10.50 -0.06 -29.79
C LYS A 99 9.65 -0.78 -30.85
N LYS A 100 8.49 -1.29 -30.46
CA LYS A 100 7.62 -1.99 -31.40
C LYS A 100 7.04 -1.06 -32.47
N LEU A 101 6.73 0.19 -32.10
CA LEU A 101 6.25 1.21 -33.01
C LEU A 101 7.29 1.45 -34.12
N PHE A 102 8.55 1.70 -33.77
CA PHE A 102 9.62 1.93 -34.75
C PHE A 102 9.95 0.72 -35.64
N GLU A 103 9.55 -0.49 -35.27
CA GLU A 103 9.69 -1.71 -36.07
C GLU A 103 8.51 -1.95 -37.05
N MET A 104 7.45 -1.13 -37.00
CA MET A 104 6.28 -1.27 -37.90
C MET A 104 6.58 -0.75 -39.32
N ASP A 105 5.88 -1.30 -40.29
CA ASP A 105 5.97 -0.98 -41.71
C ASP A 105 5.09 0.22 -42.10
N ALA A 106 5.24 0.72 -43.33
CA ALA A 106 4.53 1.91 -43.80
C ALA A 106 2.99 1.72 -43.83
N GLU A 107 2.48 0.51 -44.11
CA GLU A 107 1.03 0.25 -44.16
C GLU A 107 0.38 0.46 -42.79
N PHE A 108 1.10 0.13 -41.71
CA PHE A 108 0.65 0.41 -40.35
C PHE A 108 0.46 1.91 -40.11
N TYR A 109 1.40 2.75 -40.57
CA TYR A 109 1.34 4.20 -40.39
C TYR A 109 0.30 4.89 -41.28
N GLU A 110 -0.13 4.26 -42.37
CA GLU A 110 -1.24 4.74 -43.19
C GLU A 110 -2.61 4.43 -42.55
N ARG A 111 -2.73 3.30 -41.83
CA ARG A 111 -3.98 2.89 -41.17
C ARG A 111 -4.27 3.64 -39.87
N PHE A 112 -3.24 4.13 -39.16
CA PHE A 112 -3.40 4.76 -37.85
C PHE A 112 -2.96 6.23 -37.85
N GLN A 113 -3.78 7.10 -37.25
CA GLN A 113 -3.40 8.50 -37.10
C GLN A 113 -2.23 8.66 -36.12
N LYS A 114 -1.30 9.56 -36.46
CA LYS A 114 -0.15 9.88 -35.60
C LYS A 114 -0.57 10.28 -34.18
N GLY A 115 -1.70 11.01 -34.04
CA GLY A 115 -2.26 11.41 -32.75
C GLY A 115 -2.69 10.24 -31.88
N ASP A 116 -3.34 9.22 -32.47
CA ASP A 116 -3.78 8.03 -31.75
C ASP A 116 -2.60 7.21 -31.21
N LEU A 117 -1.51 7.11 -31.98
CA LEU A 117 -0.30 6.40 -31.58
C LEU A 117 0.37 7.07 -30.37
N ILE A 118 0.42 8.41 -30.35
CA ILE A 118 0.95 9.17 -29.20
C ILE A 118 0.01 9.10 -27.99
N SER A 119 -1.31 9.14 -28.20
CA SER A 119 -2.29 8.98 -27.12
C SER A 119 -2.17 7.60 -26.47
N ARG A 120 -2.00 6.54 -27.28
CA ARG A 120 -1.75 5.18 -26.77
C ARG A 120 -0.45 5.08 -25.98
N ALA A 121 0.62 5.74 -26.44
CA ALA A 121 1.91 5.77 -25.75
C ALA A 121 1.88 6.54 -24.40
N THR A 122 0.98 7.51 -24.28
CA THR A 122 0.89 8.39 -23.11
C THR A 122 -0.24 7.99 -22.19
N ALA A 123 -1.48 8.25 -22.59
CA ALA A 123 -2.69 8.06 -21.78
C ALA A 123 -3.00 6.57 -21.53
N ASP A 124 -3.03 5.74 -22.56
CA ASP A 124 -3.44 4.34 -22.38
C ASP A 124 -2.42 3.55 -21.57
N LEU A 125 -1.12 3.74 -21.84
CA LEU A 125 -0.06 3.10 -21.05
C LEU A 125 -0.03 3.57 -19.60
N ASP A 126 -0.29 4.85 -19.32
CA ASP A 126 -0.40 5.32 -17.94
C ASP A 126 -1.63 4.72 -17.23
N MET A 127 -2.79 4.66 -17.89
CA MET A 127 -3.99 4.03 -17.33
C MET A 127 -3.76 2.54 -17.05
N ILE A 128 -3.12 1.80 -17.96
CA ILE A 128 -2.79 0.38 -17.76
C ILE A 128 -1.83 0.21 -16.59
N THR A 129 -0.81 1.07 -16.49
CA THR A 129 0.16 1.01 -15.40
C THR A 129 -0.51 1.32 -14.06
N MET A 130 -1.29 2.40 -13.99
CA MET A 130 -2.04 2.77 -12.79
C MET A 130 -3.00 1.65 -12.38
N ALA A 131 -3.71 1.03 -13.32
CA ALA A 131 -4.58 -0.10 -13.02
C ALA A 131 -3.80 -1.32 -12.51
N ALA A 132 -2.64 -1.62 -13.10
CA ALA A 132 -1.80 -2.74 -12.65
C ALA A 132 -1.22 -2.50 -11.24
N THR A 133 -0.75 -1.29 -10.96
CA THR A 133 -0.15 -0.94 -9.67
C THR A 133 -1.20 -0.79 -8.57
N SER A 134 -2.30 -0.07 -8.84
CA SER A 134 -3.38 0.12 -7.86
C SER A 134 -4.06 -1.19 -7.46
N VAL A 135 -4.20 -2.15 -8.37
CA VAL A 135 -4.76 -3.47 -8.03
C VAL A 135 -3.79 -4.25 -7.15
N LEU A 136 -2.49 -4.24 -7.46
CA LEU A 136 -1.48 -4.91 -6.63
C LEU A 136 -1.39 -4.27 -5.25
N GLU A 137 -1.28 -2.95 -5.18
CA GLU A 137 -1.25 -2.20 -3.93
C GLU A 137 -2.54 -2.38 -3.14
N GLY A 138 -3.71 -2.22 -3.77
CA GLY A 138 -5.00 -2.33 -3.10
C GLY A 138 -5.27 -3.71 -2.52
N ILE A 139 -4.91 -4.78 -3.25
CA ILE A 139 -5.03 -6.15 -2.74
C ILE A 139 -4.06 -6.37 -1.57
N ILE A 140 -2.78 -6.00 -1.75
CA ILE A 140 -1.76 -6.23 -0.72
C ILE A 140 -2.03 -5.39 0.53
N PHE A 141 -2.41 -4.13 0.37
CA PHE A 141 -2.67 -3.16 1.43
C PHE A 141 -3.96 -3.44 2.19
N ASN A 142 -5.10 -3.57 1.50
CA ASN A 142 -6.37 -3.76 2.20
C ASN A 142 -6.43 -5.14 2.86
N ILE A 143 -6.06 -6.20 2.15
CA ILE A 143 -6.06 -7.56 2.73
C ILE A 143 -5.01 -7.65 3.83
N GLY A 144 -3.81 -7.12 3.60
CA GLY A 144 -2.72 -7.14 4.58
C GLY A 144 -3.11 -6.44 5.87
N ILE A 145 -3.64 -5.22 5.79
CA ILE A 145 -4.08 -4.47 6.97
C ILE A 145 -5.22 -5.19 7.68
N ILE A 146 -6.22 -5.70 6.97
CA ILE A 146 -7.36 -6.39 7.59
C ILE A 146 -6.89 -7.64 8.34
N ILE A 147 -6.10 -8.50 7.69
CA ILE A 147 -5.58 -9.72 8.32
C ILE A 147 -4.71 -9.37 9.53
N PHE A 148 -3.83 -8.39 9.40
CA PHE A 148 -2.93 -8.01 10.49
C PHE A 148 -3.69 -7.37 11.65
N ALA A 149 -4.68 -6.52 11.37
CA ALA A 149 -5.52 -5.90 12.37
C ALA A 149 -6.35 -6.92 13.15
N ILE A 150 -7.03 -7.83 12.44
CA ILE A 150 -7.79 -8.92 13.07
C ILE A 150 -6.86 -9.80 13.88
N GLY A 151 -5.70 -10.19 13.34
CA GLY A 151 -4.72 -11.00 14.05
C GLY A 151 -4.26 -10.34 15.35
N VAL A 152 -3.80 -9.09 15.29
CA VAL A 152 -3.33 -8.37 16.48
C VAL A 152 -4.45 -8.17 17.50
N MET A 153 -5.68 -7.82 17.08
CA MET A 153 -6.83 -7.70 17.99
C MET A 153 -7.18 -9.03 18.66
N ALA A 154 -7.22 -10.13 17.89
CA ALA A 154 -7.55 -11.45 18.39
C ALA A 154 -6.52 -11.98 19.39
N PHE A 155 -5.22 -11.75 19.15
CA PHE A 155 -4.15 -12.23 20.02
C PHE A 155 -3.85 -11.33 21.22
N THR A 156 -4.12 -10.02 21.13
CA THR A 156 -3.71 -9.04 22.17
C THR A 156 -4.85 -8.61 23.08
N ILE A 157 -6.08 -8.47 22.54
CA ILE A 157 -7.22 -7.94 23.30
C ILE A 157 -8.09 -9.10 23.81
N SER A 158 -8.83 -9.74 22.90
CA SER A 158 -9.53 -11.00 23.16
C SER A 158 -10.09 -11.54 21.85
N TRP A 159 -10.06 -12.87 21.73
CA TRP A 159 -10.62 -13.59 20.58
C TRP A 159 -12.14 -13.40 20.46
N GLU A 160 -12.86 -13.36 21.59
CA GLU A 160 -14.33 -13.25 21.65
C GLU A 160 -14.83 -11.88 21.18
N LEU A 161 -14.24 -10.78 21.67
CA LEU A 161 -14.62 -9.43 21.25
C LEU A 161 -14.26 -9.15 19.79
N THR A 162 -13.18 -9.75 19.29
CA THR A 162 -12.75 -9.61 17.89
C THR A 162 -13.77 -10.26 16.95
N LEU A 163 -14.23 -11.48 17.25
CA LEU A 163 -15.27 -12.16 16.46
C LEU A 163 -16.59 -11.39 16.43
N ILE A 164 -17.02 -10.88 17.58
CA ILE A 164 -18.24 -10.07 17.67
C ILE A 164 -18.09 -8.80 16.82
N SER A 165 -16.97 -8.09 16.95
CA SER A 165 -16.73 -6.88 16.17
C SER A 165 -16.69 -7.13 14.65
N VAL A 166 -16.07 -8.23 14.21
CA VAL A 166 -16.02 -8.61 12.78
C VAL A 166 -17.39 -9.04 12.24
N THR A 167 -18.25 -9.60 13.09
CA THR A 167 -19.61 -10.00 12.67
C THR A 167 -20.57 -8.81 12.59
N VAL A 168 -20.36 -7.79 13.42
CA VAL A 168 -21.18 -6.57 13.47
C VAL A 168 -20.81 -5.57 12.37
N MET A 169 -19.56 -5.59 11.92
CA MET A 169 -19.00 -4.69 10.91
C MET A 169 -19.24 -5.18 9.48
#